data_AF-A0A7S3HPT1-F1
#
_entry.id   AF-A0A7S3HPT1-F1
#
_cell.length_a   1.000
_cell.length_b   1.000
_cell.length_c   1.000
_cell.angle_alpha   90.00
_cell.angle_beta   90.00
_cell.angle_gamma   90.00
#
_symmetry.space_group_name_H-M   'P 1'
#
loop_
_entity.id
_entity.type
_entity.pdbx_description
1 polymer ?
#
loop_
_entity_poly.entity_id
_entity_poly.type
_entity_poly.pdbx_seq_one_letter_code
_entity_poly.pdbx_strand_id
1 'polypeptide(L)'
;MSEEAGKVDQSKSNSVQEFSTDLLRVYYGRLFPYDSLFNWLSYGNDPQAGVEAVDKDFFGKREWSFTIEDDIYIRYQSFKDKDELIAAIQKRQPHKIDIGAVFTGPPKDHNTIKPENFYPTERELVFDIDMTDYDDIRTCCSGAAICQRCWPYMTMAIKVIDRALREDFAFRHILWIYSGR
;
A
#
# COMPACT_ATOMS: atom_id res chain seq x y z
N MET A 1 3.71 -31.53 53.75
CA MET A 1 4.65 -30.39 53.90
C MET A 1 5.98 -30.91 53.39
N SER A 2 6.42 -30.61 52.18
CA SER A 2 6.50 -29.27 51.59
C SER A 2 6.44 -29.35 50.06
N GLU A 3 5.79 -28.35 49.47
CA GLU A 3 5.61 -28.12 48.03
C GLU A 3 6.87 -27.54 47.36
N GLU A 4 6.81 -27.58 46.02
CA GLU A 4 7.79 -27.29 44.98
C GLU A 4 8.38 -25.87 44.98
N ALA A 5 9.50 -25.71 44.26
CA ALA A 5 9.60 -24.69 43.21
C ALA A 5 10.72 -25.04 42.21
N GLY A 6 10.33 -25.67 41.10
CA GLY A 6 11.16 -25.76 39.90
C GLY A 6 11.38 -24.36 39.31
N LYS A 7 12.65 -24.04 39.03
CA LYS A 7 13.03 -22.77 38.41
C LYS A 7 12.72 -22.83 36.91
N VAL A 8 11.63 -22.20 36.48
CA VAL A 8 11.33 -22.00 35.06
C VAL A 8 12.14 -20.81 34.56
N ASP A 9 13.08 -21.08 33.65
CA ASP A 9 13.78 -20.08 32.86
C ASP A 9 12.80 -19.44 31.89
N GLN A 10 12.40 -18.20 32.15
CA GLN A 10 11.61 -17.37 31.24
C GLN A 10 12.53 -16.37 30.55
N SER A 11 13.34 -16.86 29.61
CA SER A 11 13.95 -16.03 28.56
C SER A 11 13.29 -16.35 27.22
N LYS A 12 11.98 -16.07 27.09
CA LYS A 12 11.39 -15.93 25.75
C LYS A 12 11.90 -14.62 25.16
N SER A 13 12.99 -14.70 24.42
CA SER A 13 13.36 -13.65 23.48
C SER A 13 12.21 -13.49 22.51
N ASN A 14 11.55 -12.33 22.52
CA ASN A 14 10.78 -11.90 21.36
C ASN A 14 11.80 -11.71 20.24
N SER A 15 12.05 -12.76 19.45
CA SER A 15 12.84 -12.64 18.24
C SER A 15 12.09 -11.66 17.35
N VAL A 16 12.62 -10.44 17.21
CA VAL A 16 12.25 -9.55 16.12
C VAL A 16 12.45 -10.38 14.86
N GLN A 17 11.35 -10.72 14.19
CA GLN A 17 11.42 -11.53 12.99
C GLN A 17 12.10 -10.66 11.94
N GLU A 18 13.38 -10.93 11.71
CA GLU A 18 14.21 -10.18 10.78
C GLU A 18 13.61 -10.31 9.37
N PHE A 19 13.67 -9.21 8.61
CA PHE A 19 13.17 -9.20 7.25
C PHE A 19 13.88 -10.26 6.41
N SER A 20 13.13 -11.01 5.61
CA SER A 20 13.67 -12.10 4.77
C SER A 20 13.37 -11.84 3.30
N THR A 21 14.44 -11.68 2.52
CA THR A 21 14.38 -11.56 1.06
C THR A 21 13.80 -12.81 0.40
N ASP A 22 14.05 -14.00 0.96
CA ASP A 22 13.46 -15.26 0.48
C ASP A 22 11.95 -15.30 0.72
N LEU A 23 11.46 -14.85 1.88
CA LEU A 23 10.03 -14.74 2.13
C LEU A 23 9.37 -13.70 1.21
N LEU A 24 10.03 -12.57 0.96
CA LEU A 24 9.54 -11.56 0.01
C LEU A 24 9.42 -12.14 -1.41
N ARG A 25 10.41 -12.92 -1.85
CA ARG A 25 10.39 -13.61 -3.14
C ARG A 25 9.24 -14.61 -3.23
N VAL A 26 8.99 -15.39 -2.18
CA VAL A 26 7.85 -16.30 -2.13
C VAL A 26 6.53 -15.53 -2.16
N TYR A 27 6.42 -14.43 -1.42
CA TYR A 27 5.24 -13.58 -1.39
C TYR A 27 4.92 -13.01 -2.78
N TYR A 28 5.88 -12.37 -3.45
CA TYR A 28 5.68 -11.88 -4.82
C TYR A 28 5.54 -12.98 -5.87
N GLY A 29 6.08 -14.18 -5.62
CA GLY A 29 5.95 -15.31 -6.53
C GLY A 29 4.61 -16.03 -6.45
N ARG A 30 3.92 -15.97 -5.29
CA ARG A 30 2.78 -16.88 -5.01
C ARG A 30 1.56 -16.26 -4.34
N LEU A 31 1.71 -15.15 -3.62
CA LEU A 31 0.68 -14.63 -2.72
C LEU A 31 0.23 -13.21 -3.07
N PHE A 32 1.10 -12.40 -3.66
CA PHE A 32 0.76 -11.02 -4.01
C PHE A 32 -0.41 -10.98 -5.00
N PRO A 33 -1.48 -10.21 -4.73
CA PRO A 33 -2.74 -10.31 -5.46
C PRO A 33 -2.73 -9.50 -6.76
N TYR A 34 -1.85 -9.85 -7.71
CA TYR A 34 -1.66 -9.10 -8.97
C TYR A 34 -2.96 -8.88 -9.74
N ASP A 35 -3.81 -9.89 -9.86
CA ASP A 35 -5.08 -9.76 -10.60
C ASP A 35 -6.01 -8.73 -9.96
N SER A 36 -6.16 -8.78 -8.63
CA SER A 36 -7.04 -7.84 -7.91
C SER A 36 -6.49 -6.42 -7.95
N LEU A 37 -5.17 -6.26 -7.80
CA LEU A 37 -4.50 -4.96 -7.85
C LEU A 37 -4.61 -4.34 -9.26
N PHE A 38 -4.34 -5.12 -10.29
CA PHE A 38 -4.46 -4.67 -11.68
C PHE A 38 -5.89 -4.30 -12.04
N ASN A 39 -6.88 -5.12 -11.65
CA ASN A 39 -8.29 -4.83 -11.88
C ASN A 39 -8.74 -3.55 -11.17
N TRP A 40 -8.31 -3.35 -9.91
CA TRP A 40 -8.58 -2.12 -9.16
C TRP A 40 -8.02 -0.90 -9.88
N LEU A 41 -6.72 -0.90 -10.20
CA LEU A 41 -6.04 0.30 -10.70
C LEU A 41 -6.23 0.55 -12.19
N SER A 42 -6.77 -0.42 -12.94
CA SER A 42 -7.15 -0.23 -14.33
C SER A 42 -8.53 0.41 -14.49
N TYR A 43 -9.37 0.43 -13.44
CA TYR A 43 -10.73 1.00 -13.49
C TYR A 43 -11.57 0.50 -14.67
N GLY A 44 -11.42 -0.77 -15.03
CA GLY A 44 -12.11 -1.39 -16.17
C GLY A 44 -11.50 -1.09 -17.55
N ASN A 45 -10.38 -0.38 -17.63
CA ASN A 45 -9.68 -0.09 -18.88
C ASN A 45 -8.72 -1.20 -19.34
N ASP A 46 -8.95 -2.45 -18.92
CA ASP A 46 -8.18 -3.59 -19.43
C ASP A 46 -8.61 -3.88 -20.88
N PRO A 47 -7.70 -3.77 -21.87
CA PRO A 47 -8.02 -4.08 -23.26
C PRO A 47 -8.51 -5.52 -23.48
N GLN A 48 -8.20 -6.44 -22.56
CA GLN A 48 -8.63 -7.84 -22.61
C GLN A 48 -10.05 -8.05 -22.06
N ALA A 49 -10.64 -7.04 -21.40
CA ALA A 49 -11.98 -7.14 -20.80
C ALA A 49 -13.13 -7.12 -21.83
N GLY A 50 -12.84 -6.93 -23.12
CA GLY A 50 -13.84 -7.00 -24.20
C GLY A 50 -14.84 -5.83 -24.25
N VAL A 51 -14.54 -4.71 -23.60
CA VAL A 51 -15.37 -3.50 -23.59
C VAL A 51 -14.93 -2.57 -24.73
N GLU A 52 -15.89 -2.05 -25.52
CA GLU A 52 -15.60 -1.31 -26.77
C GLU A 52 -14.96 0.08 -26.56
N ALA A 53 -15.13 0.70 -25.39
CA ALA A 53 -14.64 2.04 -25.08
C ALA A 53 -13.73 2.03 -23.84
N VAL A 54 -12.47 1.60 -24.02
CA VAL A 54 -11.43 1.62 -22.98
C VAL A 54 -10.27 2.52 -23.38
N ASP A 55 -9.73 3.30 -22.43
CA ASP A 55 -8.42 3.94 -22.60
C ASP A 55 -7.34 2.88 -22.36
N LYS A 56 -6.88 2.24 -23.44
CA LYS A 56 -5.90 1.15 -23.40
C LYS A 56 -4.57 1.53 -22.74
N ASP A 57 -4.27 2.83 -22.66
CA ASP A 57 -3.03 3.34 -22.09
C ASP A 57 -3.22 3.79 -20.63
N PHE A 58 -4.43 3.72 -20.07
CA PHE A 58 -4.75 4.23 -18.74
C PHE A 58 -3.84 3.67 -17.65
N PHE A 59 -3.66 2.34 -17.63
CA PHE A 59 -2.78 1.68 -16.65
C PHE A 59 -1.31 2.08 -16.84
N GLY A 60 -0.87 2.24 -18.09
CA GLY A 60 0.47 2.70 -18.47
C GLY A 60 0.83 4.11 -18.03
N LYS A 61 -0.18 4.94 -17.74
CA LYS A 61 -0.05 6.31 -17.25
C LYS A 61 -0.02 6.42 -15.72
N ARG A 62 -0.25 5.32 -14.98
CA ARG A 62 -0.17 5.28 -13.52
C ARG A 62 1.29 5.30 -13.05
N GLU A 63 1.62 6.22 -12.15
CA GLU A 63 2.91 6.22 -11.45
C GLU A 63 2.95 5.14 -10.38
N TRP A 64 4.08 4.46 -10.32
CA TRP A 64 4.49 3.58 -9.25
C TRP A 64 5.84 4.04 -8.71
N SER A 65 6.06 3.84 -7.41
CA SER A 65 7.38 3.96 -6.83
C SER A 65 7.75 2.69 -6.08
N PHE A 66 9.01 2.30 -6.16
CA PHE A 66 9.57 1.15 -5.46
C PHE A 66 10.67 1.62 -4.51
N THR A 67 10.60 1.22 -3.24
CA THR A 67 11.76 1.23 -2.35
C THR A 67 12.35 -0.18 -2.35
N ILE A 68 13.61 -0.32 -2.73
CA ILE A 68 14.33 -1.61 -2.74
C ILE A 68 15.37 -1.65 -1.62
N GLU A 69 16.29 -2.62 -1.68
CA GLU A 69 17.46 -2.72 -0.79
C GLU A 69 18.23 -1.38 -0.69
N ASP A 70 18.88 -1.18 0.46
CA ASP A 70 19.56 0.08 0.84
C ASP A 70 18.65 1.33 0.83
N ASP A 71 17.34 1.13 1.02
CA ASP A 71 16.30 2.17 0.98
C ASP A 71 16.33 3.00 -0.32
N ILE A 72 16.82 2.43 -1.42
CA ILE A 72 16.87 3.10 -2.72
C ILE A 72 15.43 3.30 -3.21
N TYR A 73 15.05 4.57 -3.36
CA TYR A 73 13.74 4.98 -3.83
C TYR A 73 13.73 5.27 -5.33
N ILE A 74 12.91 4.52 -6.07
CA ILE A 74 12.79 4.61 -7.52
C ILE A 74 11.38 5.11 -7.85
N ARG A 75 11.28 6.34 -8.36
CA ARG A 75 10.02 6.98 -8.77
C ARG A 75 9.77 6.89 -10.27
N TYR A 76 8.59 7.34 -10.68
CA TYR A 76 8.19 7.46 -12.07
C TYR A 76 8.30 6.12 -12.82
N GLN A 77 8.03 5.03 -12.12
CA GLN A 77 7.84 3.74 -12.76
C GLN A 77 6.42 3.68 -13.31
N SER A 78 6.24 3.00 -14.45
CA SER A 78 4.93 2.71 -14.99
C SER A 78 4.98 1.48 -15.88
N PHE A 79 3.85 0.79 -15.99
CA PHE A 79 3.77 -0.53 -16.62
C PHE A 79 2.61 -0.54 -17.58
N LYS A 80 2.83 -1.02 -18.81
CA LYS A 80 1.81 -1.06 -19.85
C LYS A 80 0.64 -1.97 -19.46
N ASP A 81 0.95 -3.11 -18.86
CA ASP A 81 -0.01 -4.15 -18.52
C ASP A 81 0.40 -4.91 -17.25
N LYS A 82 -0.45 -5.87 -16.86
CA LYS A 82 -0.25 -6.72 -15.69
C LYS A 82 1.04 -7.53 -15.76
N ASP A 83 1.41 -8.02 -16.94
CA ASP A 83 2.58 -8.87 -17.13
C ASP A 83 3.88 -8.06 -16.94
N GLU A 84 3.93 -6.82 -17.45
CA GLU A 84 5.05 -5.91 -17.20
C GLU A 84 5.17 -5.57 -15.71
N LEU A 85 4.06 -5.33 -15.01
CA LEU A 85 4.04 -5.11 -13.55
C LEU A 85 4.59 -6.33 -12.79
N ILE A 86 4.10 -7.54 -13.09
CA ILE A 86 4.54 -8.79 -12.45
C ILE A 86 6.05 -8.96 -12.65
N ALA A 87 6.52 -8.83 -13.89
CA ALA A 87 7.93 -8.99 -14.21
C ALA A 87 8.80 -7.96 -13.47
N ALA A 88 8.34 -6.71 -13.36
CA ALA A 88 9.06 -5.67 -12.65
C ALA A 88 9.12 -5.92 -11.14
N ILE A 89 8.01 -6.27 -10.49
CA ILE A 89 7.96 -6.58 -9.06
C ILE A 89 8.81 -7.81 -8.74
N GLN A 90 8.68 -8.89 -9.52
CA GLN A 90 9.47 -10.10 -9.30
C GLN A 90 10.97 -9.88 -9.53
N LYS A 91 11.35 -9.02 -10.48
CA LYS A 91 12.76 -8.69 -10.73
C LYS A 91 13.34 -7.77 -9.66
N ARG A 92 12.60 -6.74 -9.24
CA ARG A 92 13.09 -5.69 -8.35
C ARG A 92 12.96 -6.02 -6.87
N GLN A 93 12.04 -6.93 -6.51
CA GLN A 93 11.78 -7.33 -5.12
C GLN A 93 11.62 -6.11 -4.17
N PRO A 94 10.69 -5.18 -4.46
CA PRO A 94 10.56 -3.97 -3.65
C PRO A 94 10.15 -4.28 -2.21
N HIS A 95 10.78 -3.60 -1.25
CA HIS A 95 10.40 -3.61 0.17
C HIS A 95 9.15 -2.75 0.42
N LYS A 96 8.97 -1.69 -0.38
CA LYS A 96 7.78 -0.82 -0.34
C LYS A 96 7.33 -0.51 -1.76
N ILE A 97 6.02 -0.42 -1.95
CA ILE A 97 5.37 -0.07 -3.20
C ILE A 97 4.43 1.11 -2.91
N ASP A 98 4.66 2.24 -3.57
CA ASP A 98 3.75 3.38 -3.53
C ASP A 98 3.01 3.50 -4.86
N ILE A 99 1.71 3.83 -4.79
CA ILE A 99 0.85 4.06 -5.96
C ILE A 99 0.62 5.56 -6.10
N GLY A 100 1.07 6.11 -7.21
CA GLY A 100 0.98 7.53 -7.53
C GLY A 100 -0.25 7.90 -8.36
N ALA A 101 -0.21 9.06 -9.01
CA ALA A 101 -1.29 9.54 -9.87
C ALA A 101 -1.30 8.87 -11.24
N VAL A 102 -2.41 9.00 -11.97
CA VAL A 102 -2.45 8.86 -13.44
C VAL A 102 -1.95 10.17 -14.04
N PHE A 103 -1.04 10.10 -15.01
CA PHE A 103 -0.48 11.24 -15.72
C PHE A 103 -1.03 11.35 -17.15
N THR A 104 -0.72 12.46 -17.82
CA THR A 104 -1.01 12.64 -19.25
C THR A 104 -0.25 11.69 -20.18
N GLY A 105 0.85 11.10 -19.73
CA GLY A 105 1.65 10.10 -20.45
C GLY A 105 2.36 9.15 -19.48
N PRO A 106 3.07 8.12 -19.96
CA PRO A 106 3.73 7.15 -19.09
C PRO A 106 4.81 7.79 -18.21
N PRO A 107 4.73 7.67 -16.88
CA PRO A 107 5.75 8.19 -15.97
C PRO A 107 7.19 7.78 -16.30
N LYS A 108 7.41 6.54 -16.77
CA LYS A 108 8.77 6.09 -17.15
C LYS A 108 9.41 6.93 -18.25
N ASP A 109 8.60 7.62 -19.05
CA ASP A 109 9.04 8.43 -20.18
C ASP A 109 9.08 9.93 -19.87
N HIS A 110 8.89 10.35 -18.60
CA HIS A 110 8.77 11.76 -18.19
C HIS A 110 9.93 12.66 -18.67
N ASN A 111 11.15 12.13 -18.80
CA ASN A 111 12.31 12.89 -19.30
C ASN A 111 12.27 13.18 -20.81
N THR A 112 11.43 12.46 -21.55
CA THR A 112 11.26 12.61 -23.01
C THR A 112 10.04 13.46 -23.36
N ILE A 113 9.10 13.60 -22.42
CA ILE A 113 7.91 14.42 -22.56
C ILE A 113 8.26 15.84 -22.12
N LYS A 114 7.80 16.84 -22.88
CA LYS A 114 8.02 18.23 -22.48
C LYS A 114 7.33 18.50 -21.14
N PRO A 115 7.97 19.18 -20.16
CA PRO A 115 7.41 19.38 -18.83
C PRO A 115 6.01 19.99 -18.80
N GLU A 116 5.70 20.91 -19.73
CA GLU A 116 4.38 21.53 -19.87
C GLU A 116 3.26 20.55 -20.26
N ASN A 117 3.62 19.39 -20.81
CA ASN A 117 2.70 18.35 -21.28
C ASN A 117 2.67 17.13 -20.35
N PHE A 118 3.46 17.11 -19.28
CA PHE A 118 3.53 15.99 -18.33
C PHE A 118 3.03 16.43 -16.94
N TYR A 119 1.78 16.11 -16.63
CA TYR A 119 1.16 16.47 -15.35
C TYR A 119 0.17 15.39 -14.89
N PRO A 120 -0.08 15.28 -13.58
CA PRO A 120 -1.08 14.36 -13.04
C PRO A 120 -2.48 14.80 -13.44
N THR A 121 -3.30 13.87 -13.91
CA THR A 121 -4.70 14.11 -14.30
C THR A 121 -5.66 13.64 -13.23
N GLU A 122 -5.41 12.47 -12.63
CA GLU A 122 -6.33 11.83 -11.70
C GLU A 122 -5.59 11.04 -10.62
N ARG A 123 -6.16 10.98 -9.42
CA ARG A 123 -5.73 10.12 -8.33
C ARG A 123 -6.90 9.86 -7.41
N GLU A 124 -6.88 8.71 -6.75
CA GLU A 124 -7.76 8.40 -5.65
C GLU A 124 -7.63 9.45 -4.55
N LEU A 125 -8.76 9.85 -3.96
CA LEU A 125 -8.73 10.60 -2.71
C LEU A 125 -8.29 9.65 -1.60
N VAL A 126 -7.20 10.00 -0.92
CA VAL A 126 -6.62 9.18 0.14
C VAL A 126 -6.54 9.96 1.44
N PHE A 127 -6.77 9.24 2.54
CA PHE A 127 -6.58 9.73 3.91
C PHE A 127 -5.58 8.79 4.58
N ASP A 128 -4.61 9.36 5.29
CA ASP A 128 -3.67 8.62 6.12
C ASP A 128 -3.92 9.06 7.57
N ILE A 129 -4.13 8.08 8.45
CA ILE A 129 -4.48 8.30 9.85
C ILE A 129 -3.46 7.51 10.66
N ASP A 130 -2.52 8.21 11.28
CA ASP A 130 -1.49 7.58 12.09
C ASP A 130 -1.89 7.61 13.57
N MET A 131 -1.54 6.55 14.29
CA MET A 131 -1.74 6.48 15.73
C MET A 131 -0.84 7.46 16.49
N THR A 132 0.29 7.88 15.92
CA THR A 132 1.18 8.88 16.54
C THR A 132 0.49 10.23 16.74
N ASP A 133 -0.51 10.57 15.93
CA ASP A 133 -1.26 11.82 16.06
C ASP A 133 -2.14 11.86 17.33
N TYR A 134 -2.28 10.72 18.01
CA TYR A 134 -3.05 10.58 19.26
C TYR A 134 -2.15 10.46 20.50
N ASP A 135 -0.83 10.67 20.37
CA ASP A 135 0.15 10.49 21.45
C ASP A 135 -0.12 11.38 22.67
N ASP A 136 -0.69 12.56 22.47
CA ASP A 136 -1.01 13.52 23.52
C ASP A 136 -2.22 13.10 24.38
N ILE A 137 -3.12 12.27 23.85
CA ILE A 137 -4.35 11.86 24.53
C ILE A 137 -4.42 10.37 24.89
N ARG A 138 -3.55 9.53 24.33
CA ARG A 138 -3.49 8.10 24.67
C ARG A 138 -2.47 7.83 25.77
N THR A 139 -2.85 7.02 26.76
CA THR A 139 -2.01 6.74 27.94
C THR A 139 -1.45 5.33 27.99
N CYS A 140 -1.76 4.49 26.99
CA CYS A 140 -1.41 3.06 26.98
C CYS A 140 -0.20 2.72 26.09
N CYS A 141 0.15 3.57 25.14
CA CYS A 141 1.26 3.42 24.20
C CYS A 141 1.78 4.81 23.78
N SER A 142 2.94 4.87 23.12
CA SER A 142 3.50 6.08 22.51
C SER A 142 4.22 5.77 21.19
N GLY A 143 4.39 6.78 20.33
CA GLY A 143 5.04 6.63 19.04
C GLY A 143 4.39 5.55 18.16
N ALA A 144 5.20 4.67 17.58
CA ALA A 144 4.70 3.61 16.70
C ALA A 144 3.98 2.45 17.42
N ALA A 145 4.00 2.40 18.76
CA ALA A 145 3.42 1.27 19.49
C ALA A 145 1.89 1.33 19.48
N ILE A 146 1.25 0.18 19.25
CA ILE A 146 -0.21 0.02 19.29
C ILE A 146 -0.64 -1.12 20.21
N CYS A 147 -1.84 -1.02 20.78
CA CYS A 147 -2.47 -2.09 21.54
C CYS A 147 -3.99 -2.04 21.42
N GLN A 148 -4.66 -3.06 21.94
CA GLN A 148 -6.13 -3.16 21.92
C GLN A 148 -6.85 -2.00 22.65
N ARG A 149 -6.15 -1.24 23.50
CA ARG A 149 -6.72 -0.08 24.20
C ARG A 149 -6.72 1.19 23.35
N CYS A 150 -5.73 1.40 22.48
CA CYS A 150 -5.69 2.56 21.58
C CYS A 150 -6.23 2.27 20.17
N TRP A 151 -6.31 1.01 19.73
CA TRP A 151 -6.94 0.68 18.45
C TRP A 151 -8.38 1.22 18.24
N PRO A 152 -9.21 1.39 19.29
CA PRO A 152 -10.49 2.08 19.16
C PRO A 152 -10.40 3.49 18.55
N TYR A 153 -9.28 4.21 18.66
CA TYR A 153 -9.09 5.50 17.97
C TYR A 153 -9.20 5.33 16.44
N MET A 154 -8.55 4.33 15.86
CA MET A 154 -8.66 4.02 14.43
C MET A 154 -10.07 3.60 14.05
N THR A 155 -10.72 2.80 14.90
CA THR A 155 -12.11 2.38 14.68
C THR A 155 -13.06 3.57 14.64
N MET A 156 -12.88 4.54 15.55
CA MET A 156 -13.67 5.77 15.56
C MET A 156 -13.37 6.65 14.35
N ALA A 157 -12.10 6.81 13.99
CA ALA A 157 -11.68 7.61 12.84
C ALA A 157 -12.29 7.06 11.53
N ILE A 158 -12.20 5.74 11.31
CA ILE A 158 -12.85 5.06 10.18
C ILE A 158 -14.35 5.35 10.16
N LYS A 159 -15.06 5.16 11.28
CA LYS A 159 -16.52 5.37 11.33
C LYS A 159 -16.92 6.81 11.03
N VAL A 160 -16.19 7.80 11.57
CA VAL A 160 -16.50 9.22 11.37
C VAL A 160 -16.27 9.61 9.91
N ILE A 161 -15.11 9.23 9.36
CA ILE A 161 -14.75 9.59 7.98
C ILE A 161 -15.61 8.81 6.97
N ASP A 162 -15.78 7.49 7.13
CA ASP A 162 -16.60 6.69 6.21
C ASP A 162 -18.05 7.19 6.16
N ARG A 163 -18.63 7.56 7.30
CA ARG A 163 -19.96 8.19 7.35
C ARG A 163 -19.98 9.48 6.53
N ALA A 164 -19.04 10.41 6.76
CA ALA A 164 -19.00 11.68 6.03
C ALA A 164 -18.83 11.45 4.52
N LEU A 165 -17.90 10.59 4.12
CA LEU A 165 -17.65 10.27 2.71
C LEU A 165 -18.90 9.69 2.03
N ARG A 166 -19.68 8.85 2.71
CA ARG A 166 -20.90 8.22 2.15
C ARG A 166 -22.12 9.11 2.20
N GLU A 167 -22.40 9.73 3.34
CA GLU A 167 -23.65 10.45 3.58
C GLU A 167 -23.57 11.89 3.08
N ASP A 168 -22.43 12.55 3.26
CA ASP A 168 -22.28 13.97 2.93
C ASP A 168 -21.73 14.15 1.51
N PHE A 169 -20.81 13.27 1.07
CA PHE A 169 -20.16 13.36 -0.25
C PHE A 169 -20.64 12.30 -1.26
N ALA A 170 -21.54 11.38 -0.85
CA ALA A 170 -22.10 10.34 -1.70
C ALA A 170 -21.08 9.37 -2.35
N PHE A 171 -19.88 9.23 -1.77
CA PHE A 171 -18.89 8.27 -2.26
C PHE A 171 -19.35 6.84 -2.03
N ARG A 172 -19.21 6.01 -3.08
CA ARG A 172 -19.66 4.61 -3.08
C ARG A 172 -18.51 3.62 -2.95
N HIS A 173 -17.37 3.95 -3.56
CA HIS A 173 -16.19 3.10 -3.64
C HIS A 173 -15.14 3.59 -2.65
N ILE A 174 -15.07 2.94 -1.49
CA ILE A 174 -14.16 3.29 -0.39
C ILE A 174 -13.45 2.00 0.04
N LEU A 175 -12.13 2.06 0.14
CA LEU A 175 -11.29 0.95 0.58
C LEU A 175 -10.44 1.40 1.77
N TRP A 176 -10.62 0.74 2.91
CA TRP A 176 -9.80 0.94 4.10
C TRP A 176 -8.69 -0.12 4.13
N ILE A 177 -7.43 0.34 4.24
CA ILE A 177 -6.24 -0.52 4.24
C ILE A 177 -5.49 -0.30 5.54
N TYR A 178 -5.06 -1.39 6.18
CA TYR A 178 -4.15 -1.32 7.33
C TYR A 178 -2.74 -0.97 6.84
N SER A 179 -2.09 0.01 7.46
CA SER A 179 -0.75 0.51 7.07
C SER A 179 0.38 -0.49 7.30
N GLY A 180 0.13 -1.56 8.06
CA GLY A 180 1.11 -2.61 8.37
C GLY A 180 1.80 -2.46 9.72
N ARG A 181 1.46 -1.44 10.52
CA ARG A 181 2.07 -1.18 11.84
C ARG A 181 1.06 -0.76 12.90
#